data_AF-A0A0M3AYG6-F1
#
_entry.id   AF-A0A0M3AYG6-F1
#
_cell.length_a   1.000
_cell.length_b   1.000
_cell.length_c   1.000
_cell.angle_alpha   90.00
_cell.angle_beta   90.00
_cell.angle_gamma   90.00
#
_symmetry.space_group_name_H-M   'P 1'
#
loop_
_entity.id
_entity.type
_entity.pdbx_description
1 polymer ?
#
loop_
_entity_poly.entity_id
_entity_poly.type
_entity_poly.pdbx_seq_one_letter_code
_entity_poly.pdbx_strand_id
1 'polypeptide(L)'
;MALSKLQIWNMALAELPEQRIDSLDDVNIASDFLNDQYQPAIAFLLEDHDYDFATKRDALAQMPNDRANEWQYTYRLPRDLARPLHLLPFSGSDTAGPVPVYSWVGRSRGLEARTPFRISGGKLYCNVQGAVLEYASNDVAENQFTAKFARALALELASRVVMPIKKDQKRQAELIRMAEVARERAKADDMNRDRETVRDFIPEFMLARMGYGDQL
;
A
#
# COMPACT_ATOMS: atom_id res chain seq x y z
N MET A 1 -12.50 -6.41 -13.99
CA MET A 1 -12.57 -5.34 -14.99
C MET A 1 -11.71 -4.20 -14.48
N ALA A 2 -10.72 -3.79 -15.25
CA ALA A 2 -9.94 -2.59 -14.97
C ALA A 2 -10.83 -1.35 -15.16
N LEU A 3 -10.87 -0.46 -14.18
CA LEU A 3 -11.60 0.81 -14.29
C LEU A 3 -10.63 1.90 -14.75
N SER A 4 -11.07 2.76 -15.66
CA SER A 4 -10.29 3.94 -16.07
C SER A 4 -10.53 5.11 -15.12
N LYS A 5 -9.58 6.06 -15.10
CA LYS A 5 -9.73 7.34 -14.38
C LYS A 5 -11.05 8.06 -14.73
N LEU A 6 -11.41 8.08 -16.02
CA LEU A 6 -12.66 8.68 -16.51
C LEU A 6 -13.92 7.97 -15.97
N GLN A 7 -13.87 6.65 -15.80
CA GLN A 7 -14.98 5.90 -15.21
C GLN A 7 -15.13 6.23 -13.72
N ILE A 8 -14.02 6.33 -12.98
CA ILE A 8 -14.03 6.69 -11.55
C ILE A 8 -14.57 8.11 -11.34
N TRP A 9 -14.16 9.06 -12.17
CA TRP A 9 -14.71 10.43 -12.15
C TRP A 9 -16.21 10.46 -12.39
N ASN A 10 -16.67 9.73 -13.40
CA ASN A 10 -18.10 9.64 -13.70
C ASN A 10 -18.90 8.93 -12.60
N MET A 11 -18.30 7.95 -11.90
CA MET A 11 -18.90 7.37 -10.70
C MET A 11 -19.04 8.38 -9.55
N ALA A 12 -18.06 9.28 -9.38
CA ALA A 12 -18.13 10.34 -8.38
C ALA A 12 -19.19 11.40 -8.76
N LEU A 13 -19.26 11.82 -10.02
CA LEU A 13 -20.23 12.80 -10.52
C LEU A 13 -21.68 12.29 -10.46
N ALA A 14 -21.87 10.98 -10.66
CA ALA A 14 -23.17 10.34 -10.50
C ALA A 14 -23.74 10.50 -9.07
N GLU A 15 -22.89 10.66 -8.05
CA GLU A 15 -23.32 10.93 -6.67
C GLU A 15 -23.70 12.40 -6.43
N LEU A 16 -23.31 13.30 -7.32
CA LEU A 16 -23.51 14.76 -7.22
C LEU A 16 -24.61 15.29 -8.13
N PRO A 17 -25.54 14.43 -8.58
CA PRO A 17 -26.36 14.60 -9.78
C PRO A 17 -25.81 15.61 -10.81
N GLU A 18 -24.55 15.43 -11.22
CA GLU A 18 -23.88 16.30 -12.19
C GLU A 18 -23.80 15.64 -13.57
N GLN A 19 -23.58 16.42 -14.61
CA GLN A 19 -23.42 15.86 -15.95
C GLN A 19 -22.16 14.98 -16.03
N ARG A 20 -22.25 13.94 -16.86
CA ARG A 20 -21.13 13.06 -17.15
C ARG A 20 -20.07 13.84 -17.95
N ILE A 21 -18.81 13.51 -17.71
CA ILE A 21 -17.67 13.98 -18.49
C ILE A 21 -17.32 12.92 -19.56
N ASP A 22 -17.07 13.38 -20.78
CA ASP A 22 -16.76 12.52 -21.94
C ASP A 22 -15.24 12.42 -22.19
N SER A 23 -14.46 13.42 -21.80
CA SER A 23 -12.99 13.43 -21.90
C SER A 23 -12.30 13.89 -20.61
N LEU A 24 -11.12 13.34 -20.32
CA LEU A 24 -10.27 13.83 -19.22
C LEU A 24 -9.75 15.26 -19.47
N ASP A 25 -9.75 15.69 -20.73
CA ASP A 25 -9.32 17.03 -21.15
C ASP A 25 -10.47 18.05 -21.19
N ASP A 26 -11.70 17.63 -20.83
CA ASP A 26 -12.84 18.55 -20.77
C ASP A 26 -12.56 19.64 -19.74
N VAL A 27 -12.57 20.89 -20.18
CA VAL A 27 -12.34 22.05 -19.31
C VAL A 27 -13.67 22.44 -18.66
N ASN A 28 -13.86 22.02 -17.42
CA ASN A 28 -15.00 22.39 -16.62
C ASN A 28 -14.62 22.47 -15.12
N ILE A 29 -15.41 23.19 -14.33
CA ILE A 29 -15.09 23.39 -12.91
C ILE A 29 -14.99 22.03 -12.17
N ALA A 30 -15.83 21.07 -12.51
CA ALA A 30 -15.84 19.77 -11.86
C ALA A 30 -14.61 18.92 -12.22
N SER A 31 -14.13 18.94 -13.48
CA SER A 31 -12.95 18.22 -13.95
C SER A 31 -11.68 18.78 -13.33
N ASP A 32 -11.57 20.11 -13.21
CA ASP A 32 -10.46 20.77 -12.52
C ASP A 32 -10.35 20.29 -11.07
N PHE A 33 -11.46 20.39 -10.31
CA PHE A 33 -11.47 19.92 -8.92
C PHE A 33 -11.27 18.41 -8.78
N LEU A 34 -11.84 17.60 -9.68
CA LEU A 34 -11.62 16.16 -9.68
C LEU A 34 -10.17 15.81 -9.96
N ASN A 35 -9.50 16.52 -10.87
CA ASN A 35 -8.10 16.31 -11.20
C ASN A 35 -7.20 16.66 -10.02
N ASP A 36 -7.44 17.80 -9.39
CA ASP A 36 -6.68 18.26 -8.23
C ASP A 36 -6.83 17.32 -7.02
N GLN A 37 -8.04 16.80 -6.80
CA GLN A 37 -8.34 15.91 -5.67
C GLN A 37 -8.04 14.44 -5.95
N TYR A 38 -7.75 14.05 -7.20
CA TYR A 38 -7.56 12.65 -7.57
C TYR A 38 -6.41 11.98 -6.82
N GLN A 39 -5.21 12.54 -6.95
CA GLN A 39 -4.01 11.99 -6.31
C GLN A 39 -4.07 12.06 -4.78
N PRO A 40 -4.50 13.17 -4.16
CA PRO A 40 -4.71 13.23 -2.71
C PRO A 40 -5.70 12.19 -2.18
N ALA A 41 -6.77 11.88 -2.91
CA ALA A 41 -7.74 10.88 -2.51
C ALA A 41 -7.16 9.45 -2.60
N ILE A 42 -6.36 9.16 -3.63
CA ILE A 42 -5.66 7.86 -3.73
C ILE A 42 -4.67 7.70 -2.59
N ALA A 43 -3.80 8.68 -2.37
CA ALA A 43 -2.79 8.64 -1.30
C ALA A 43 -3.43 8.42 0.07
N PHE A 44 -4.55 9.11 0.35
CA PHE A 44 -5.30 8.96 1.58
C PHE A 44 -5.84 7.53 1.78
N LEU A 45 -6.33 6.90 0.72
CA LEU A 45 -6.84 5.52 0.79
C LEU A 45 -5.72 4.48 0.92
N LEU A 46 -4.59 4.69 0.24
CA LEU A 46 -3.44 3.79 0.30
C LEU A 46 -2.68 3.89 1.62
N GLU A 47 -2.70 5.04 2.29
CA GLU A 47 -2.12 5.21 3.62
C GLU A 47 -2.95 4.50 4.72
N ASP A 48 -4.26 4.39 4.51
CA ASP A 48 -5.22 3.81 5.45
C ASP A 48 -5.17 2.26 5.49
N HIS A 49 -4.74 1.61 4.40
CA HIS A 49 -4.61 0.15 4.32
C HIS A 49 -3.60 -0.28 3.24
N ASP A 50 -2.78 -1.29 3.53
CA ASP A 50 -1.87 -1.87 2.54
C ASP A 50 -2.63 -2.85 1.65
N TYR A 51 -3.16 -2.35 0.53
CA TYR A 51 -3.82 -3.20 -0.43
C TYR A 51 -2.82 -4.11 -1.16
N ASP A 52 -3.18 -5.37 -1.41
CA ASP A 52 -2.35 -6.35 -2.12
C ASP A 52 -1.82 -5.81 -3.47
N PHE A 53 -2.67 -5.10 -4.21
CA PHE A 53 -2.34 -4.54 -5.51
C PHE A 53 -1.36 -3.35 -5.42
N ALA A 54 -1.22 -2.74 -4.24
CA ALA A 54 -0.29 -1.65 -3.97
C ALA A 54 1.02 -2.16 -3.34
N THR A 55 1.05 -3.42 -2.89
CA THR A 55 2.24 -4.03 -2.28
C THR A 55 3.22 -4.48 -3.36
N LYS A 56 4.46 -3.99 -3.28
CA LYS A 56 5.56 -4.31 -4.20
C LYS A 56 6.75 -4.86 -3.44
N ARG A 57 7.62 -5.55 -4.16
CA ARG A 57 8.93 -5.99 -3.68
C ARG A 57 10.00 -5.42 -4.58
N ASP A 58 11.03 -4.84 -3.96
CA ASP A 58 12.17 -4.31 -4.69
C ASP A 58 13.49 -4.66 -4.01
N ALA A 59 14.48 -5.02 -4.82
CA ALA A 59 15.83 -5.31 -4.37
C ALA A 59 16.57 -3.99 -4.17
N LEU A 60 16.97 -3.70 -2.93
CA LEU A 60 17.47 -2.38 -2.59
C LEU A 60 18.92 -2.18 -3.06
N ALA A 61 19.21 -0.99 -3.58
CA ALA A 61 20.56 -0.58 -3.94
C ALA A 61 21.37 -0.18 -2.69
N GLN A 62 22.51 -0.84 -2.47
CA GLN A 62 23.39 -0.56 -1.34
C GLN A 62 24.01 0.85 -1.44
N MET A 63 24.16 1.52 -0.30
CA MET A 63 24.76 2.83 -0.15
C MET A 63 25.93 2.81 0.85
N PRO A 64 26.81 3.82 0.83
CA PRO A 64 27.81 4.00 1.88
C PRO A 64 27.16 4.07 3.26
N ASN A 65 27.65 3.23 4.18
CA ASN A 65 27.14 3.12 5.54
C ASN A 65 27.85 4.13 6.44
N ASP A 66 27.09 5.10 6.94
CA ASP A 66 27.53 6.14 7.89
C ASP A 66 27.29 5.74 9.36
N ARG A 67 26.66 4.58 9.61
CA ARG A 67 26.37 4.03 10.95
C ARG A 67 26.90 2.60 11.11
N ALA A 68 28.13 2.37 10.66
CA ALA A 68 28.76 1.04 10.69
C ALA A 68 28.84 0.40 12.10
N ASN A 69 28.80 1.20 13.17
CA ASN A 69 28.80 0.71 14.54
C ASN A 69 27.42 0.23 15.02
N GLU A 70 26.33 0.61 14.34
CA GLU A 70 24.95 0.24 14.70
C GLU A 70 24.37 -0.80 13.74
N TRP A 71 24.67 -0.69 12.45
CA TRP A 71 24.10 -1.51 11.38
C TRP A 71 25.19 -1.94 10.41
N GLN A 72 25.07 -3.15 9.87
CA GLN A 72 26.06 -3.66 8.90
C GLN A 72 25.90 -3.02 7.52
N TYR A 73 24.66 -2.74 7.09
CA TYR A 73 24.36 -2.28 5.74
C TYR A 73 23.44 -1.06 5.72
N THR A 74 23.53 -0.30 4.63
CA THR A 74 22.67 0.84 4.34
C THR A 74 22.21 0.78 2.89
N TYR A 75 20.96 1.15 2.65
CA TYR A 75 20.29 1.02 1.36
C TYR A 75 19.49 2.28 1.01
N ARG A 76 19.32 2.50 -0.29
CA ARG A 76 18.44 3.53 -0.83
C ARG A 76 16.99 3.06 -0.77
N LEU A 77 16.08 3.95 -0.36
CA LEU A 77 14.64 3.69 -0.42
C LEU A 77 14.10 3.77 -1.87
N PRO A 78 13.10 2.94 -2.22
CA PRO A 78 12.34 3.10 -3.46
C PRO A 78 11.71 4.50 -3.57
N ARG A 79 11.57 5.01 -4.80
CA ARG A 79 11.03 6.37 -5.03
C ARG A 79 9.54 6.47 -4.72
N ASP A 80 8.80 5.39 -4.95
CA ASP A 80 7.36 5.26 -4.78
C ASP A 80 6.97 4.66 -3.41
N LEU A 81 7.93 4.54 -2.49
CA LEU A 81 7.71 4.02 -1.14
C LEU A 81 6.71 4.88 -0.36
N ALA A 82 5.54 4.32 -0.03
CA ALA A 82 4.59 4.91 0.90
C ALA A 82 4.87 4.43 2.34
N ARG A 83 4.87 3.11 2.53
CA ARG A 83 5.03 2.47 3.83
C ARG A 83 5.90 1.21 3.73
N PRO A 84 6.97 1.08 4.52
CA PRO A 84 7.74 -0.15 4.57
C PRO A 84 6.96 -1.22 5.36
N LEU A 85 6.94 -2.46 4.86
CA LEU A 85 6.25 -3.58 5.54
C LEU A 85 7.27 -4.51 6.18
N HIS A 86 8.00 -5.25 5.35
CA HIS A 86 8.89 -6.32 5.81
C HIS A 86 10.18 -6.35 4.99
N LEU A 87 11.29 -6.73 5.64
CA LEU A 87 12.56 -6.95 4.98
C LEU A 87 12.79 -8.45 4.85
N LEU A 88 12.92 -8.91 3.62
CA LEU A 88 13.10 -10.33 3.33
C LEU A 88 14.52 -10.74 3.75
N PRO A 89 14.68 -11.87 4.46
CA PRO A 89 15.92 -12.22 5.17
C PRO A 89 17.05 -12.74 4.28
N PHE A 90 16.83 -12.94 2.97
CA PHE A 90 17.83 -13.50 2.04
C PHE A 90 17.94 -12.64 0.78
N SER A 91 19.13 -12.67 0.17
CA SER A 91 19.39 -11.97 -1.07
C SER A 91 18.51 -12.54 -2.20
N GLY A 92 18.12 -11.72 -3.19
CA GLY A 92 17.38 -12.21 -4.37
C GLY A 92 18.10 -13.35 -5.13
N SER A 93 19.40 -13.55 -4.86
CA SER A 93 20.25 -14.64 -5.37
C SER A 93 20.21 -15.95 -4.57
N ASP A 94 19.66 -15.96 -3.34
CA ASP A 94 19.62 -17.14 -2.46
C ASP A 94 18.38 -18.03 -2.66
N THR A 95 17.79 -18.02 -3.85
CA THR A 95 16.73 -18.98 -4.23
C THR A 95 17.24 -20.43 -4.32
N ALA A 96 18.49 -20.70 -3.93
CA ALA A 96 19.15 -22.01 -3.96
C ALA A 96 18.99 -22.84 -2.66
N GLY A 97 18.15 -22.42 -1.70
CA GLY A 97 17.73 -23.25 -0.57
C GLY A 97 16.48 -24.08 -0.87
N PRO A 98 16.30 -25.29 -0.31
CA PRO A 98 15.19 -26.20 -0.65
C PRO A 98 13.80 -25.75 -0.14
N VAL A 99 13.70 -24.62 0.57
CA VAL A 99 12.44 -24.15 1.15
C VAL A 99 12.04 -22.84 0.48
N PRO A 100 10.88 -22.79 -0.22
CA PRO A 100 10.38 -21.55 -0.77
C PRO A 100 10.13 -20.54 0.36
N VAL A 101 10.61 -19.32 0.09
CA VAL A 101 10.56 -18.12 0.92
C VAL A 101 9.20 -17.85 1.56
N TYR A 102 8.12 -18.09 0.82
CA TYR A 102 6.77 -18.08 1.37
C TYR A 102 6.36 -19.52 1.62
N SER A 103 6.54 -19.95 2.87
CA SER A 103 6.00 -21.22 3.30
C SER A 103 4.91 -21.00 4.32
N TRP A 104 3.69 -21.39 3.95
CA TRP A 104 2.58 -21.55 4.92
C TRP A 104 2.91 -22.66 5.94
N VAL A 105 3.94 -23.47 5.70
CA VAL A 105 4.31 -24.60 6.57
C VAL A 105 5.80 -24.66 6.85
N GLY A 106 6.18 -25.05 8.05
CA GLY A 106 7.58 -25.36 8.38
C GLY A 106 8.41 -24.16 8.84
N ARG A 107 9.71 -24.43 8.95
CA ARG A 107 10.68 -23.67 9.77
C ARG A 107 10.82 -22.19 9.32
N SER A 108 10.62 -21.90 8.04
CA SER A 108 10.83 -20.57 7.45
C SER A 108 9.61 -19.62 7.49
N ARG A 109 8.46 -20.05 8.04
CA ARG A 109 7.24 -19.22 8.14
C ARG A 109 7.50 -18.02 9.06
N GLY A 110 7.26 -16.79 8.58
CA GLY A 110 7.30 -15.58 9.41
C GLY A 110 8.69 -14.97 9.62
N LEU A 111 9.71 -15.39 8.85
CA LEU A 111 11.07 -14.85 8.97
C LEU A 111 11.19 -13.43 8.42
N GLU A 112 10.41 -13.08 7.40
CA GLU A 112 10.29 -11.74 6.82
C GLU A 112 9.84 -10.66 7.82
N ALA A 113 9.00 -11.01 8.81
CA ALA A 113 8.55 -10.08 9.84
C ALA A 113 9.57 -9.90 10.98
N ARG A 114 10.63 -10.71 11.01
CA ARG A 114 11.63 -10.74 12.09
C ARG A 114 12.87 -9.93 11.78
N THR A 115 13.12 -9.62 10.53
CA THR A 115 14.32 -8.87 10.13
C THR A 115 14.18 -7.41 10.54
N PRO A 116 14.95 -6.93 11.53
CA PRO A 116 14.86 -5.55 11.96
C PRO A 116 15.45 -4.62 10.89
N PHE A 117 14.78 -3.51 10.64
CA PHE A 117 15.28 -2.43 9.81
C PHE A 117 14.98 -1.08 10.46
N ARG A 118 15.77 -0.07 10.11
CA ARG A 118 15.55 1.30 10.56
C ARG A 118 15.58 2.25 9.37
N ILE A 119 14.62 3.16 9.29
CA ILE A 119 14.63 4.24 8.31
C ILE A 119 15.06 5.53 9.00
N SER A 120 16.10 6.19 8.49
CA SER A 120 16.57 7.48 9.00
C SER A 120 17.25 8.28 7.90
N GLY A 121 16.89 9.56 7.75
CA GLY A 121 17.49 10.45 6.74
C GLY A 121 17.28 9.99 5.29
N GLY A 122 16.16 9.31 4.99
CA GLY A 122 15.85 8.78 3.66
C GLY A 122 16.65 7.53 3.26
N LYS A 123 17.34 6.90 4.21
CA LYS A 123 18.07 5.64 4.02
C LYS A 123 17.48 4.53 4.89
N LEU A 124 17.58 3.30 4.42
CA LEU A 124 17.25 2.10 5.18
C LEU A 124 18.53 1.47 5.72
N TYR A 125 18.56 1.16 7.01
CA TYR A 125 19.64 0.46 7.68
C TYR A 125 19.16 -0.92 8.11
N CYS A 126 19.95 -1.96 7.84
CA CYS A 126 19.67 -3.31 8.28
C CYS A 126 20.95 -4.16 8.35
N ASN A 127 20.82 -5.38 8.85
CA ASN A 127 21.92 -6.34 8.95
C ASN A 127 21.91 -7.41 7.85
N VAL A 128 21.06 -7.24 6.83
CA VAL A 128 20.93 -8.19 5.72
C VAL A 128 21.66 -7.67 4.49
N GLN A 129 22.50 -8.51 3.91
CA GLN A 129 23.17 -8.26 2.64
C GLN A 129 22.21 -8.52 1.47
N GLY A 130 22.16 -7.63 0.47
CA GLY A 130 21.28 -7.78 -0.68
C GLY A 130 19.79 -7.71 -0.33
N ALA A 131 19.44 -6.85 0.62
CA ALA A 131 18.08 -6.75 1.18
C ALA A 131 17.01 -6.50 0.11
N VAL A 132 15.90 -7.25 0.20
CA VAL A 132 14.68 -7.01 -0.58
C VAL A 132 13.61 -6.47 0.37
N LEU A 133 13.02 -5.33 0.02
CA LEU A 133 11.97 -4.69 0.81
C LEU A 133 10.61 -4.99 0.20
N GLU A 134 9.69 -5.48 1.04
CA GLU A 134 8.25 -5.46 0.75
C GLU A 134 7.66 -4.16 1.31
N TYR A 135 6.93 -3.43 0.46
CA TYR A 135 6.40 -2.12 0.80
C TYR A 135 5.09 -1.81 0.08
N ALA A 136 4.29 -0.93 0.68
CA ALA A 136 3.15 -0.32 0.01
C ALA A 136 3.64 0.84 -0.86
N SER A 137 3.22 0.85 -2.13
CA SER A 137 3.53 1.87 -3.13
C SER A 137 2.39 2.88 -3.27
N ASN A 138 2.74 4.16 -3.43
CA ASN A 138 1.78 5.20 -3.80
C ASN A 138 1.57 5.33 -5.32
N ASP A 139 2.37 4.64 -6.13
CA ASP A 139 2.33 4.70 -7.59
C ASP A 139 1.71 3.41 -8.15
N VAL A 140 0.38 3.43 -8.25
CA VAL A 140 -0.44 2.30 -8.69
C VAL A 140 -1.31 2.72 -9.87
N ALA A 141 -1.26 1.93 -10.92
CA ALA A 141 -2.10 2.14 -12.10
C ALA A 141 -3.58 1.81 -11.81
N GLU A 142 -4.50 2.58 -12.37
CA GLU A 142 -5.94 2.48 -12.11
C GLU A 142 -6.53 1.12 -12.53
N ASN A 143 -5.88 0.44 -13.47
CA ASN A 143 -6.30 -0.89 -13.92
C ASN A 143 -6.13 -1.98 -12.86
N GLN A 144 -5.34 -1.73 -11.80
CA GLN A 144 -5.12 -2.66 -10.70
C GLN A 144 -6.14 -2.48 -9.57
N PHE A 145 -6.89 -1.38 -9.57
CA PHE A 145 -7.86 -1.10 -8.51
C PHE A 145 -8.98 -2.13 -8.49
N THR A 146 -9.28 -2.62 -7.29
CA THR A 146 -10.43 -3.49 -7.07
C THR A 146 -11.73 -2.68 -7.20
N ALA A 147 -12.84 -3.34 -7.56
CA ALA A 147 -14.12 -2.66 -7.71
C ALA A 147 -14.59 -1.95 -6.41
N LYS A 148 -14.27 -2.53 -5.24
CA LYS A 148 -14.61 -1.92 -3.95
C LYS A 148 -13.70 -0.73 -3.63
N PHE A 149 -12.40 -0.82 -3.93
CA PHE A 149 -11.49 0.31 -3.81
C PHE A 149 -11.90 1.47 -4.71
N ALA A 150 -12.19 1.20 -5.99
CA ALA A 150 -12.65 2.21 -6.94
C ALA A 150 -13.96 2.88 -6.50
N ARG A 151 -14.87 2.13 -5.86
CA ARG A 151 -16.09 2.70 -5.26
C ARG A 151 -15.78 3.60 -4.06
N ALA A 152 -14.86 3.19 -3.18
CA ALA A 152 -14.43 4.01 -2.06
C ALA A 152 -13.77 5.31 -2.56
N LEU A 153 -12.90 5.22 -3.57
CA LEU A 153 -12.26 6.36 -4.22
C LEU A 153 -13.27 7.31 -4.86
N ALA A 154 -14.27 6.79 -5.58
CA ALA A 154 -15.31 7.63 -6.18
C ALA A 154 -16.11 8.42 -5.12
N LEU A 155 -16.43 7.79 -3.99
CA LEU A 155 -17.16 8.45 -2.89
C LEU A 155 -16.29 9.47 -2.14
N GLU A 156 -15.01 9.16 -1.94
CA GLU A 156 -14.03 10.07 -1.34
C GLU A 156 -13.81 11.30 -2.24
N LEU A 157 -13.78 11.12 -3.56
CA LEU A 157 -13.73 12.24 -4.50
C LEU A 157 -15.01 13.07 -4.44
N ALA A 158 -16.17 12.42 -4.48
CA ALA A 158 -17.46 13.10 -4.41
C ALA A 158 -17.59 13.97 -3.15
N SER A 159 -17.12 13.48 -1.99
CA SER A 159 -17.18 14.21 -0.71
C SER A 159 -16.28 15.47 -0.69
N ARG A 160 -15.18 15.46 -1.47
CA ARG A 160 -14.25 16.60 -1.60
C ARG A 160 -14.75 17.64 -2.60
N VAL A 161 -15.34 17.21 -3.70
CA VAL A 161 -15.75 18.12 -4.81
C VAL A 161 -17.18 18.65 -4.68
N VAL A 162 -18.03 18.06 -3.82
CA VAL A 162 -19.41 18.53 -3.61
C VAL A 162 -19.53 19.97 -3.13
N MET A 163 -18.66 20.41 -2.21
CA MET A 163 -18.69 21.77 -1.69
C MET A 163 -18.31 22.83 -2.72
N PRO A 164 -17.19 22.70 -3.47
CA PRO A 164 -16.86 23.67 -4.49
C PRO A 164 -17.87 23.71 -5.65
N ILE A 165 -18.50 22.58 -6.00
CA ILE A 165 -19.44 22.50 -7.12
C ILE A 165 -20.86 22.92 -6.72
N LYS A 166 -21.44 22.30 -5.69
CA LYS A 166 -22.85 22.47 -5.31
C LYS A 166 -23.10 23.29 -4.05
N LYS A 167 -22.08 23.51 -3.22
CA LYS A 167 -22.19 24.22 -1.93
C LYS A 167 -23.21 23.60 -0.97
N ASP A 168 -23.40 22.28 -1.05
CA ASP A 168 -24.33 21.54 -0.19
C ASP A 168 -23.61 20.77 0.91
N GLN A 169 -23.64 21.34 2.13
CA GLN A 169 -23.02 20.74 3.32
C GLN A 169 -23.73 19.46 3.79
N LYS A 170 -25.05 19.34 3.59
CA LYS A 170 -25.80 18.16 4.03
C LYS A 170 -25.41 16.96 3.17
N ARG A 171 -25.34 17.17 1.85
CA ARG A 171 -24.87 16.14 0.92
C ARG A 171 -23.42 15.77 1.17
N GLN A 172 -22.57 16.75 1.51
CA GLN A 172 -21.19 16.47 1.90
C GLN A 172 -21.10 15.52 3.10
N ALA A 173 -21.82 15.83 4.18
CA ALA A 173 -21.81 14.99 5.39
C ALA A 173 -22.31 13.56 5.12
N GLU A 174 -23.29 13.40 4.22
CA GLU A 174 -23.77 12.09 3.78
C GLU A 174 -22.69 11.33 2.99
N LEU A 175 -22.02 11.99 2.04
CA LEU A 175 -20.97 11.39 1.23
C LEU A 175 -19.77 10.96 2.05
N ILE A 176 -19.39 11.73 3.08
CA ILE A 176 -18.32 11.34 4.02
C ILE A 176 -18.67 10.01 4.71
N ARG A 177 -19.90 9.86 5.21
CA ARG A 177 -20.34 8.60 5.85
C ARG A 177 -20.39 7.44 4.86
N MET A 178 -20.85 7.68 3.64
CA MET A 178 -20.86 6.67 2.58
C MET A 178 -19.43 6.25 2.20
N ALA A 179 -18.50 7.20 2.12
CA ALA A 179 -17.09 6.96 1.83
C ALA A 179 -16.44 6.13 2.95
N GLU A 180 -16.67 6.44 4.22
CA GLU A 180 -16.23 5.62 5.36
C GLU A 180 -16.71 4.17 5.25
N VAL A 181 -18.00 3.95 5.02
CA VAL A 181 -18.56 2.60 4.87
C VAL A 181 -17.95 1.87 3.67
N ALA A 182 -17.74 2.56 2.55
CA ALA A 182 -17.13 1.97 1.36
C ALA A 182 -15.64 1.62 1.59
N ARG A 183 -14.89 2.47 2.30
CA ARG A 183 -13.51 2.21 2.70
C ARG A 183 -13.39 0.97 3.56
N GLU A 184 -14.19 0.86 4.61
CA GLU A 184 -14.19 -0.30 5.51
C GLU A 184 -14.57 -1.59 4.77
N ARG A 185 -15.53 -1.52 3.83
CA ARG A 185 -15.87 -2.67 2.96
C ARG A 185 -14.76 -3.05 2.00
N ALA A 186 -13.98 -2.08 1.51
CA ALA A 186 -12.83 -2.34 0.64
C ALA A 186 -11.71 -3.03 1.43
N LYS A 187 -11.39 -2.55 2.62
CA LYS A 187 -10.44 -3.19 3.55
C LYS A 187 -10.85 -4.63 3.86
N ALA A 188 -12.10 -4.83 4.27
CA ALA A 188 -12.61 -6.16 4.59
C ALA A 188 -12.58 -7.11 3.39
N ASP A 189 -12.79 -6.63 2.17
CA ASP A 189 -12.67 -7.47 0.96
C ASP A 189 -11.23 -7.90 0.71
N ASP A 190 -10.31 -6.95 0.82
CA ASP A 190 -8.88 -7.18 0.63
C ASP A 190 -8.35 -8.21 1.62
N MET A 191 -8.65 -8.02 2.91
CA MET A 191 -8.32 -8.99 3.98
C MET A 191 -8.97 -10.37 3.79
N ASN A 192 -10.09 -10.46 3.06
CA ASN A 192 -10.73 -11.74 2.75
C ASN A 192 -10.15 -12.39 1.49
N ARG A 193 -9.55 -11.61 0.58
CA ARG A 193 -8.86 -12.11 -0.63
C ARG A 193 -7.52 -12.69 -0.27
N ASP A 194 -6.74 -11.95 0.52
CA ASP A 194 -5.49 -12.47 1.04
C ASP A 194 -5.78 -13.37 2.24
N ARG A 195 -5.93 -14.66 1.95
CA ARG A 195 -6.12 -15.69 2.97
C ARG A 195 -4.78 -16.08 3.59
N GLU A 196 -3.88 -15.12 3.79
CA GLU A 196 -2.73 -15.32 4.65
C GLU A 196 -3.26 -15.49 6.08
N THR A 197 -3.43 -16.76 6.49
CA THR A 197 -3.80 -17.10 7.87
C THR A 197 -2.89 -16.33 8.79
N VAL A 198 -3.50 -15.59 9.74
CA VAL A 198 -2.83 -14.89 10.86
C VAL A 198 -1.56 -15.66 11.18
N ARG A 199 -0.41 -15.10 10.79
CA ARG A 199 0.87 -15.76 11.01
C ARG A 199 0.97 -15.93 12.53
N ASP A 200 0.94 -17.17 13.00
CA ASP A 200 0.95 -17.44 14.44
C ASP A 200 2.15 -16.70 15.02
N PHE A 201 1.91 -15.81 15.99
CA PHE A 201 2.99 -15.16 16.70
C PHE A 201 3.80 -16.26 17.39
N ILE A 202 5.05 -16.47 16.95
CA ILE A 202 5.97 -17.41 17.59
C ILE A 202 6.88 -16.61 18.54
N PRO A 203 6.70 -16.71 19.87
CA PRO A 203 7.59 -16.09 20.85
C PRO A 203 9.06 -16.43 20.63
N GLU A 204 9.95 -15.47 20.85
CA GLU A 204 11.41 -15.56 20.61
C GLU A 204 12.07 -16.81 21.23
N PHE A 205 11.67 -17.19 22.45
CA PHE A 205 12.20 -18.37 23.12
C PHE A 205 11.89 -19.69 22.37
N MET A 206 10.78 -19.78 21.64
CA MET A 206 10.47 -20.94 20.81
C MET A 206 11.39 -21.04 19.59
N LEU A 207 11.86 -19.92 19.05
CA LEU A 207 12.77 -19.92 17.89
C LEU A 207 14.20 -20.16 18.29
N ALA A 208 14.63 -19.61 19.43
CA ALA A 208 15.91 -19.97 20.02
C ALA A 208 16.00 -21.49 20.24
N ARG A 209 14.93 -22.11 20.76
CA ARG A 209 14.83 -23.57 20.91
C ARG A 209 14.83 -24.32 19.57
N MET A 210 14.28 -23.73 18.52
CA MET A 210 14.30 -24.31 17.16
C MET A 210 15.63 -24.05 16.43
N GLY A 211 16.63 -23.40 17.03
CA GLY A 211 17.96 -23.15 16.45
C GLY A 211 18.04 -21.91 15.54
N TYR A 212 17.24 -20.88 15.81
CA TYR A 212 17.24 -19.61 15.07
C TYR A 212 17.77 -18.40 15.87
N GLY A 213 18.23 -18.62 17.11
CA GLY A 213 18.71 -17.54 17.97
C GLY A 213 20.05 -16.92 17.56
N ASP A 214 20.79 -17.59 16.67
CA ASP A 214 22.19 -17.26 16.34
C ASP A 214 22.38 -16.58 14.96
N GLN A 215 21.28 -16.18 14.30
CA GLN A 215 21.30 -15.61 12.94
C GLN A 215 20.71 -14.18 12.84
N LEU A 216 20.57 -13.47 13.96
CA LEU A 216 20.18 -12.06 14.02
C LEU A 216 21.38 -11.18 14.38
#